data_AF-A0A1V2L0X3-F1
#
_entry.id   AF-A0A1V2L0X3-F1
#
_cell.length_a   1.000
_cell.length_b   1.000
_cell.length_c   1.000
_cell.angle_alpha   90.00
_cell.angle_beta   90.00
_cell.angle_gamma   90.00
#
_symmetry.space_group_name_H-M   'P 1'
#
loop_
_entity.id
_entity.type
_entity.pdbx_description
1 polymer ?
#
loop_
_entity_poly.entity_id
_entity_poly.type
_entity_poly.pdbx_seq_one_letter_code
_entity_poly.pdbx_strand_id
1 'polypeptide(L)'
;MSTITPVCAFVSLSLCSQVATKNAPPAAASYSQAIKVNGFIYVSGQVPLTPEGKAVEGKFPERADRVIQNVKAILEEANSGLNKIVKINVFLTDMAKFAEFNTVYAKYFNEHKPARSCVAVRELPLGVDVNNTRSNKIKVVKTPGGKLVAQHVKKSGTRPKCGDCGTALPGISSLRPREYAQVSKTHKTVSRAYGGSRCANCVKDRITRAFLIEEQKIVKRVLKEQAEKEKKAEKKASKSKK
;
A
#
# COMPACT_ATOMS: atom_id res chain seq x y z
N MET A 1 -72.64 -0.40 21.46
CA MET A 1 -71.32 0.10 21.92
C MET A 1 -70.37 -1.08 21.84
N SER A 2 -69.28 -1.16 21.10
CA SER A 2 -68.57 -0.28 20.17
C SER A 2 -67.41 -1.14 19.66
N THR A 3 -67.46 -1.61 18.42
CA THR A 3 -66.40 -2.41 17.79
C THR A 3 -65.26 -1.48 17.36
N ILE A 4 -64.12 -1.60 18.04
CA ILE A 4 -62.88 -0.89 17.67
C ILE A 4 -62.19 -1.75 16.60
N THR A 5 -62.30 -1.33 15.34
CA THR A 5 -61.37 -1.76 14.29
C THR A 5 -60.18 -0.81 14.32
N PRO A 6 -58.93 -1.29 14.38
CA PRO A 6 -57.79 -0.42 14.20
C PRO A 6 -57.70 -0.05 12.72
N VAL A 7 -57.90 1.24 12.50
CA VAL A 7 -57.59 2.04 11.33
C VAL A 7 -56.49 1.40 10.47
N CYS A 8 -56.89 0.98 9.26
CA CYS A 8 -55.96 0.76 8.16
C CYS A 8 -55.12 2.02 7.98
N ALA A 9 -53.85 1.96 8.36
CA ALA A 9 -52.87 2.93 7.95
C ALA A 9 -52.64 2.78 6.43
N PHE A 10 -53.42 3.50 5.65
CA PHE A 10 -53.11 3.82 4.26
C PHE A 10 -51.92 4.79 4.27
N VAL A 11 -50.72 4.28 4.49
CA VAL A 11 -49.50 4.99 4.12
C VAL A 11 -49.33 4.74 2.63
N SER A 12 -49.21 5.81 1.84
CA SER A 12 -48.81 5.75 0.43
C SER A 12 -47.38 5.20 0.35
N LEU A 13 -47.26 3.89 0.46
CA LEU A 13 -46.03 3.12 0.54
C LEU A 13 -45.59 2.77 -0.87
N SER A 14 -44.47 3.32 -1.31
CA SER A 14 -43.59 2.61 -2.24
C SER A 14 -43.44 1.17 -1.75
N LEU A 15 -43.98 0.20 -2.50
CA LEU A 15 -44.02 -1.22 -2.13
C LEU A 15 -42.59 -1.73 -1.89
N CYS A 16 -42.20 -1.76 -0.63
CA CYS A 16 -40.91 -2.27 -0.17
C CYS A 16 -41.12 -3.71 0.29
N SER A 17 -40.78 -4.69 -0.56
CA SER A 17 -40.91 -6.11 -0.24
C SER A 17 -39.56 -6.71 0.13
N GLN A 18 -39.48 -7.38 1.27
CA GLN A 18 -38.29 -8.11 1.69
C GLN A 18 -38.18 -9.45 0.94
N VAL A 19 -36.96 -9.83 0.57
CA VAL A 19 -36.66 -11.13 -0.04
C VAL A 19 -35.80 -11.92 0.94
N ALA A 20 -36.24 -13.15 1.23
CA ALA A 20 -35.52 -14.11 2.06
C ALA A 20 -35.57 -15.49 1.41
N THR A 21 -34.42 -16.14 1.32
CA THR A 21 -34.21 -17.37 0.57
C THR A 21 -33.51 -18.38 1.46
N LYS A 22 -33.86 -19.67 1.31
CA LYS A 22 -33.21 -20.77 2.06
C LYS A 22 -31.86 -21.18 1.45
N ASN A 23 -31.63 -20.81 0.18
CA ASN A 23 -30.46 -21.23 -0.60
C ASN A 23 -29.27 -20.26 -0.47
N ALA A 24 -29.47 -19.10 0.17
CA ALA A 24 -28.44 -18.12 0.50
C ALA A 24 -28.21 -18.08 2.02
N PRO A 25 -27.02 -17.63 2.47
CA PRO A 25 -26.73 -17.53 3.89
C PRO A 25 -27.76 -16.66 4.62
N PRO A 26 -28.15 -17.03 5.85
CA PRO A 26 -29.03 -16.20 6.66
C PRO A 26 -28.37 -14.84 6.93
N ALA A 27 -29.19 -13.80 7.08
CA ALA A 27 -28.68 -12.47 7.41
C ALA A 27 -27.99 -12.50 8.78
N ALA A 28 -26.73 -12.07 8.82
CA ALA A 28 -25.92 -12.11 10.04
C ALA A 28 -26.27 -11.01 11.07
N ALA A 29 -27.06 -10.00 10.68
CA ALA A 29 -27.49 -8.89 11.53
C ALA A 29 -28.88 -8.39 11.12
N SER A 30 -29.29 -7.22 11.61
CA SER A 30 -30.59 -6.57 11.34
C SER A 30 -30.70 -6.01 9.91
N TYR A 31 -30.59 -6.88 8.90
CA TYR A 31 -30.79 -6.56 7.49
C TYR A 31 -31.46 -7.73 6.76
N SER A 32 -32.13 -7.44 5.65
CA SER A 32 -32.72 -8.46 4.76
C SER A 32 -31.70 -8.88 3.68
N GLN A 33 -31.82 -10.09 3.12
CA GLN A 33 -30.93 -10.55 2.05
C GLN A 33 -31.06 -9.68 0.80
N ALA A 34 -32.28 -9.29 0.44
CA ALA A 34 -32.55 -8.24 -0.53
C ALA A 34 -33.87 -7.51 -0.23
N ILE A 35 -34.01 -6.32 -0.80
CA ILE A 35 -35.20 -5.48 -0.72
C ILE A 35 -35.61 -5.08 -2.13
N LYS A 36 -36.87 -5.29 -2.50
CA LYS A 36 -37.44 -4.77 -3.75
C LYS A 36 -38.19 -3.48 -3.46
N VAL A 37 -37.91 -2.42 -4.22
CA VAL A 37 -38.58 -1.12 -4.14
C VAL A 37 -38.70 -0.56 -5.56
N ASN A 38 -39.91 -0.17 -5.96
CA ASN A 38 -40.17 0.55 -7.22
C ASN A 38 -39.52 -0.10 -8.46
N GLY A 39 -39.59 -1.44 -8.56
CA GLY A 39 -39.02 -2.22 -9.66
C GLY A 39 -37.51 -2.49 -9.57
N PHE A 40 -36.80 -1.89 -8.62
CA PHE A 40 -35.39 -2.18 -8.33
C PHE A 40 -35.26 -3.20 -7.21
N ILE A 41 -34.18 -3.99 -7.28
CA ILE A 41 -33.83 -4.99 -6.27
C ILE A 41 -32.46 -4.63 -5.72
N TYR A 42 -32.40 -4.31 -4.44
CA TYR A 42 -31.16 -4.04 -3.73
C TYR A 42 -30.76 -5.30 -2.97
N VAL A 43 -29.67 -5.92 -3.42
CA VAL A 43 -29.10 -7.12 -2.79
C VAL A 43 -28.05 -6.70 -1.77
N SER A 44 -28.13 -7.25 -0.57
CA SER A 44 -27.15 -7.03 0.49
C SER A 44 -25.78 -7.63 0.12
N GLY A 45 -24.71 -7.10 0.70
CA GLY A 45 -23.35 -7.58 0.46
C GLY A 45 -23.22 -9.08 0.75
N GLN A 46 -22.86 -9.87 -0.26
CA GLN A 46 -22.70 -11.31 -0.13
C GLN A 46 -21.23 -11.68 0.17
N VAL A 47 -21.07 -12.65 1.08
CA VAL A 47 -19.79 -13.19 1.54
C VAL A 47 -19.74 -14.67 1.12
N PRO A 48 -18.55 -15.29 0.94
CA PRO A 48 -18.42 -16.72 0.60
C PRO A 48 -18.81 -17.62 1.77
N LEU A 49 -20.11 -17.64 2.07
CA LEU A 49 -20.75 -18.53 3.02
C LEU A 49 -21.59 -19.58 2.29
N THR A 50 -21.71 -20.76 2.88
CA THR A 50 -22.70 -21.76 2.50
C THR A 50 -24.10 -21.32 2.99
N PRO A 51 -25.19 -21.97 2.53
CA PRO A 51 -26.55 -21.65 3.00
C PRO A 51 -26.69 -21.92 4.50
N GLU A 52 -25.87 -22.84 5.03
CA GLU A 52 -25.77 -23.18 6.45
C GLU A 52 -25.03 -22.13 7.29
N GLY A 53 -24.50 -21.06 6.68
CA GLY A 53 -23.76 -20.01 7.36
C GLY A 53 -22.30 -20.36 7.68
N LYS A 54 -21.76 -21.46 7.14
CA LYS A 54 -20.33 -21.83 7.29
C LYS A 54 -19.49 -21.12 6.25
N ALA A 55 -18.31 -20.64 6.64
CA ALA A 55 -17.35 -20.06 5.70
C ALA A 55 -16.79 -21.14 4.77
N VAL A 56 -16.73 -20.84 3.47
CA VAL A 56 -16.12 -21.76 2.50
C VAL A 56 -14.61 -21.71 2.64
N GLU A 57 -14.04 -22.81 3.15
CA GLU A 57 -12.61 -23.06 3.14
C GLU A 57 -12.22 -23.59 1.76
N GLY A 58 -11.33 -22.88 1.05
CA GLY A 58 -11.00 -23.19 -0.34
C GLY A 58 -10.15 -22.11 -1.00
N LYS A 59 -9.84 -22.30 -2.28
CA LYS A 59 -9.09 -21.32 -3.08
C LYS A 59 -9.95 -20.08 -3.33
N PHE A 60 -9.30 -18.93 -3.57
CA PHE A 60 -9.99 -17.68 -3.87
C PHE A 60 -11.05 -17.77 -5.00
N PRO A 61 -10.81 -18.43 -6.15
CA PRO A 61 -11.84 -18.55 -7.20
C PRO A 61 -13.09 -19.32 -6.74
N GLU A 62 -12.96 -20.37 -5.94
CA GLU A 62 -14.09 -21.16 -5.42
C GLU A 62 -14.96 -20.32 -4.47
N ARG A 63 -14.32 -19.48 -3.66
CA ARG A 63 -15.01 -18.50 -2.81
C ARG A 63 -15.76 -17.47 -3.65
N ALA A 64 -15.12 -16.94 -4.70
CA ALA A 64 -15.76 -15.98 -5.60
C ALA A 64 -16.97 -16.60 -6.35
N ASP A 65 -16.83 -17.85 -6.81
CA ASP A 65 -17.91 -18.63 -7.40
C ASP A 65 -19.09 -18.76 -6.43
N ARG A 66 -18.81 -19.09 -5.16
CA ARG A 66 -19.85 -19.20 -4.13
C ARG A 66 -20.61 -17.89 -3.91
N VAL A 67 -19.90 -16.76 -3.88
CA VAL A 67 -20.53 -15.43 -3.71
C VAL A 67 -21.51 -15.16 -4.85
N ILE A 68 -21.13 -15.44 -6.08
CA ILE A 68 -21.99 -15.23 -7.25
C ILE A 68 -23.20 -16.19 -7.23
N GLN A 69 -23.02 -17.44 -6.81
CA GLN A 69 -24.12 -18.40 -6.62
C GLN A 69 -25.14 -17.92 -5.57
N ASN A 70 -24.67 -17.37 -4.45
CA ASN A 70 -25.55 -16.81 -3.43
C ASN A 70 -26.35 -15.61 -3.98
N VAL A 71 -25.71 -14.73 -4.76
CA VAL A 71 -26.40 -13.61 -5.43
C VAL A 71 -27.45 -14.13 -6.42
N LYS A 72 -27.11 -15.17 -7.20
CA LYS A 72 -28.05 -15.79 -8.15
C LYS A 72 -29.29 -16.33 -7.43
N ALA A 73 -29.12 -17.06 -6.33
CA ALA A 73 -30.23 -17.59 -5.53
C ALA A 73 -31.14 -16.48 -5.00
N ILE A 74 -30.57 -15.37 -4.53
CA ILE A 74 -31.34 -14.21 -4.05
C ILE A 74 -32.12 -13.54 -5.20
N LEU A 75 -31.52 -13.43 -6.39
CA LEU A 75 -32.17 -12.82 -7.54
C LEU A 75 -33.32 -13.68 -8.09
N GLU A 76 -33.17 -15.01 -8.10
CA GLU A 76 -34.22 -15.94 -8.54
C GLU A 76 -35.48 -15.82 -7.67
N GLU A 77 -35.30 -15.79 -6.35
CA GLU A 77 -36.39 -15.56 -5.37
C GLU A 77 -36.95 -14.13 -5.45
N ALA A 78 -36.12 -13.21 -5.94
CA ALA A 78 -36.57 -11.87 -6.26
C ALA A 78 -37.35 -11.77 -7.59
N ASN A 79 -37.62 -12.87 -8.30
CA ASN A 79 -38.19 -12.92 -9.64
C ASN A 79 -37.34 -12.16 -10.68
N SER A 80 -36.02 -12.19 -10.51
CA SER A 80 -35.02 -11.55 -11.36
C SER A 80 -33.93 -12.55 -11.78
N GLY A 81 -32.91 -12.06 -12.48
CA GLY A 81 -31.78 -12.88 -12.94
C GLY A 81 -30.53 -12.05 -13.16
N LEU A 82 -29.39 -12.74 -13.38
CA LEU A 82 -28.08 -12.09 -13.56
C LEU A 82 -28.05 -11.11 -14.75
N ASN A 83 -28.87 -11.35 -15.78
CA ASN A 83 -28.97 -10.52 -16.98
C ASN A 83 -29.66 -9.17 -16.75
N LYS A 84 -30.26 -8.94 -15.57
CA LYS A 84 -30.96 -7.69 -15.23
C LYS A 84 -30.19 -6.83 -14.24
N ILE A 85 -28.94 -7.17 -13.96
CA ILE A 85 -28.12 -6.42 -13.00
C ILE A 85 -27.67 -5.11 -13.63
N VAL A 86 -27.90 -3.97 -12.97
CA VAL A 86 -27.47 -2.67 -13.49
C VAL A 86 -26.07 -2.29 -12.96
N LYS A 87 -25.82 -2.53 -11.67
CA LYS A 87 -24.60 -2.12 -10.97
C LYS A 87 -24.08 -3.23 -10.05
N ILE A 88 -22.77 -3.45 -10.08
CA ILE A 88 -22.04 -4.32 -9.14
C ILE A 88 -20.95 -3.52 -8.43
N ASN A 89 -20.91 -3.63 -7.12
CA ASN A 89 -19.82 -3.13 -6.28
C ASN A 89 -19.08 -4.34 -5.71
N VAL A 90 -17.81 -4.47 -6.07
CA VAL A 90 -16.94 -5.56 -5.61
C VAL A 90 -15.94 -4.98 -4.62
N PHE A 91 -15.90 -5.57 -3.43
CA PHE A 91 -14.91 -5.23 -2.41
C PHE A 91 -13.95 -6.41 -2.27
N LEU A 92 -12.69 -6.18 -2.60
CA LEU A 92 -11.62 -7.15 -2.41
C LEU A 92 -10.75 -6.69 -1.25
N THR A 93 -10.08 -7.60 -0.58
CA THR A 93 -9.06 -7.26 0.43
C THR A 93 -7.69 -7.05 -0.21
N ASP A 94 -7.39 -7.84 -1.24
CA ASP A 94 -6.16 -7.73 -2.03
C ASP A 94 -6.45 -7.37 -3.48
N MET A 95 -5.73 -6.35 -3.97
CA MET A 95 -5.73 -6.04 -5.39
C MET A 95 -4.97 -7.08 -6.23
N ALA A 96 -4.06 -7.86 -5.62
CA ALA A 96 -3.33 -8.92 -6.33
C ALA A 96 -4.25 -10.02 -6.85
N LYS A 97 -5.36 -10.31 -6.14
CA LYS A 97 -6.36 -11.32 -6.50
C LYS A 97 -7.35 -10.84 -7.56
N PHE A 98 -7.20 -9.62 -8.08
CA PHE A 98 -8.10 -9.04 -9.07
C PHE A 98 -8.12 -9.82 -10.40
N ALA A 99 -6.96 -10.32 -10.83
CA ALA A 99 -6.85 -11.12 -12.05
C ALA A 99 -7.65 -12.43 -11.92
N GLU A 100 -7.47 -13.13 -10.81
CA GLU A 100 -8.21 -14.37 -10.49
C GLU A 100 -9.72 -14.12 -10.34
N PHE A 101 -10.12 -12.97 -9.78
CA PHE A 101 -11.55 -12.63 -9.68
C PHE A 101 -12.17 -12.41 -11.07
N ASN A 102 -11.45 -11.75 -11.98
CA ASN A 102 -11.95 -11.46 -13.32
C ASN A 102 -12.18 -12.73 -14.14
N THR A 103 -11.36 -13.77 -13.96
CA THR A 103 -11.57 -15.04 -14.67
C THR A 103 -12.85 -15.72 -14.22
N VAL A 104 -13.16 -15.70 -12.93
CA VAL A 104 -14.43 -16.21 -12.38
C VAL A 104 -15.60 -15.35 -12.84
N TYR A 105 -15.48 -14.03 -12.71
CA TYR A 105 -16.53 -13.07 -13.08
C TYR A 105 -16.91 -13.17 -14.57
N ALA A 106 -15.93 -13.34 -15.46
CA ALA A 106 -16.16 -13.46 -16.89
C ALA A 106 -17.05 -14.67 -17.23
N LYS A 107 -17.01 -15.78 -16.46
CA LYS A 107 -17.86 -16.95 -16.71
C LYS A 107 -19.36 -16.64 -16.61
N TYR A 108 -19.74 -15.72 -15.73
CA TYR A 108 -21.14 -15.37 -15.48
C TYR A 108 -21.63 -14.17 -16.29
N PHE A 109 -20.74 -13.24 -16.64
CA PHE A 109 -21.06 -11.99 -17.31
C PHE A 109 -20.40 -11.90 -18.69
N ASN A 110 -20.94 -12.66 -19.65
CA ASN A 110 -20.48 -12.67 -21.04
C ASN A 110 -21.24 -11.65 -21.90
N GLU A 111 -22.54 -11.89 -22.11
CA GLU A 111 -23.41 -11.01 -22.90
C GLU A 111 -23.80 -9.76 -22.12
N HIS A 112 -24.29 -9.94 -20.89
CA HIS A 112 -24.72 -8.83 -20.04
C HIS A 112 -23.57 -8.29 -19.20
N LYS A 113 -23.21 -7.01 -19.42
CA LYS A 113 -22.07 -6.35 -18.77
C LYS A 113 -22.55 -5.19 -17.89
N PRO A 114 -22.77 -5.44 -16.58
CA PRO A 114 -23.23 -4.39 -15.67
C PRO A 114 -22.12 -3.38 -15.37
N ALA A 115 -22.50 -2.17 -14.94
CA ALA A 115 -21.55 -1.20 -14.45
C ALA A 115 -20.85 -1.74 -13.19
N ARG A 116 -19.51 -1.73 -13.17
CA ARG A 116 -18.73 -2.35 -12.09
C ARG A 116 -17.79 -1.36 -11.42
N SER A 117 -17.69 -1.44 -10.10
CA SER A 117 -16.67 -0.74 -9.31
C SER A 117 -15.97 -1.75 -8.41
N CYS A 118 -14.64 -1.81 -8.48
CA CYS A 118 -13.83 -2.71 -7.66
C CYS A 118 -12.89 -1.88 -6.77
N VAL A 119 -12.98 -2.07 -5.45
CA VAL A 119 -12.16 -1.34 -4.48
C VAL A 119 -11.48 -2.33 -3.53
N ALA A 120 -10.21 -2.06 -3.20
CA ALA A 120 -9.52 -2.78 -2.15
C ALA A 120 -9.86 -2.17 -0.78
N VAL A 121 -10.52 -2.94 0.08
CA VAL A 121 -10.89 -2.56 1.45
C VAL A 121 -9.97 -3.24 2.46
N ARG A 122 -9.87 -2.66 3.65
CA ARG A 122 -8.97 -3.17 4.69
C ARG A 122 -9.43 -4.51 5.25
N GLU A 123 -10.69 -4.57 5.66
CA GLU A 123 -11.29 -5.69 6.38
C GLU A 123 -12.75 -5.84 5.93
N LEU A 124 -13.20 -7.09 5.80
CA LEU A 124 -14.59 -7.46 5.52
C LEU A 124 -15.20 -8.14 6.76
N PRO A 125 -16.54 -8.15 6.89
CA PRO A 125 -17.22 -8.87 7.95
C PRO A 125 -16.77 -10.34 8.01
N LEU A 126 -16.64 -10.88 9.23
CA LEU A 126 -16.17 -12.26 9.49
C LEU A 126 -14.70 -12.54 9.12
N GLY A 127 -13.89 -11.50 8.86
CA GLY A 127 -12.46 -11.65 8.62
C GLY A 127 -12.11 -12.39 7.32
N VAL A 128 -13.06 -12.51 6.41
CA VAL A 128 -12.87 -13.23 5.16
C VAL A 128 -11.86 -12.49 4.28
N ASP A 129 -10.76 -13.19 4.00
CA ASP A 129 -9.62 -12.80 3.17
C ASP A 129 -8.81 -11.59 3.64
N VAL A 130 -8.59 -11.38 4.94
CA VAL A 130 -7.67 -10.31 5.39
C VAL A 130 -6.22 -10.62 5.01
N ASN A 131 -5.68 -9.87 4.05
CA ASN A 131 -4.25 -9.70 3.87
C ASN A 131 -3.92 -8.23 4.20
N ASN A 132 -3.18 -8.10 5.31
CA ASN A 132 -2.78 -6.83 5.89
C ASN A 132 -1.87 -6.07 4.91
N THR A 133 -2.43 -5.06 4.22
CA THR A 133 -1.62 -4.15 3.42
C THR A 133 -0.60 -3.48 4.35
N ARG A 134 0.70 -3.68 4.07
CA ARG A 134 1.85 -3.18 4.88
C ARG A 134 1.83 -1.67 5.15
N SER A 135 0.93 -0.92 4.54
CA SER A 135 0.84 0.53 4.52
C SER A 135 0.33 1.15 5.81
N ASN A 136 -0.49 0.46 6.61
CA ASN A 136 -1.06 1.00 7.86
C ASN A 136 -1.03 -0.04 9.00
N LYS A 137 0.12 -0.17 9.65
CA LYS A 137 0.22 -0.97 10.88
C LYS A 137 -0.41 -0.20 12.04
N ILE A 138 -1.36 -0.82 12.74
CA ILE A 138 -1.86 -0.32 14.02
C ILE A 138 -1.04 -0.98 15.13
N LYS A 139 -0.51 -0.18 16.06
CA LYS A 139 0.08 -0.68 17.30
C LYS A 139 -0.92 -0.44 18.42
N VAL A 140 -1.40 -1.53 19.02
CA VAL A 140 -2.23 -1.43 20.23
C VAL A 140 -1.30 -1.16 21.40
N VAL A 141 -1.49 -0.03 22.09
CA VAL A 141 -0.67 0.38 23.23
C VAL A 141 -1.61 0.53 24.44
N LYS A 142 -1.21 -0.03 25.58
CA LYS A 142 -1.87 0.24 26.87
C LYS A 142 -1.47 1.64 27.32
N THR A 143 -2.46 2.49 27.50
CA THR A 143 -2.26 3.81 28.13
C THR A 143 -1.99 3.64 29.63
N PRO A 144 -1.33 4.60 30.30
CA PRO A 144 -1.12 4.55 31.75
C PRO A 144 -2.42 4.35 32.57
N GLY A 145 -3.57 4.79 32.04
CA GLY A 145 -4.89 4.57 32.64
C GLY A 145 -5.55 3.21 32.32
N GLY A 146 -4.79 2.22 31.84
CA GLY A 146 -5.26 0.85 31.59
C GLY A 146 -6.10 0.66 30.31
N LYS A 147 -6.44 1.73 29.58
CA LYS A 147 -7.21 1.64 28.33
C LYS A 147 -6.31 1.21 27.17
N LEU A 148 -6.80 0.27 26.36
CA LEU A 148 -6.16 -0.13 25.10
C LEU A 148 -6.50 0.89 24.01
N VAL A 149 -5.48 1.52 23.43
CA VAL A 149 -5.65 2.49 22.34
C VAL A 149 -4.89 2.02 21.11
N ALA A 150 -5.56 2.07 19.96
CA ALA A 150 -4.98 1.78 18.66
C ALA A 150 -4.23 3.02 18.13
N GLN A 151 -2.90 2.96 18.08
CA GLN A 151 -2.08 4.01 17.47
C GLN A 151 -1.73 3.64 16.03
N HIS A 152 -2.01 4.53 15.09
CA HIS A 152 -1.56 4.40 13.71
C HIS A 152 -0.05 4.63 13.61
N VAL A 153 0.71 3.59 13.24
CA VAL A 153 2.15 3.68 13.03
C VAL A 153 2.41 4.29 11.66
N LYS A 154 3.00 5.48 11.64
CA LYS A 154 3.47 6.11 10.39
C LYS A 154 4.62 5.29 9.80
N LYS A 155 4.68 5.17 8.47
CA LYS A 155 5.86 4.64 7.76
C LYS A 155 7.12 5.42 8.15
N SER A 156 8.19 4.72 8.50
CA SER A 156 9.49 5.32 8.80
C SER A 156 10.04 6.10 7.61
N GLY A 157 10.74 7.20 7.88
CA GLY A 157 11.46 7.96 6.85
C GLY A 157 12.61 7.14 6.27
N THR A 158 12.97 7.45 5.02
CA THR A 158 14.19 6.90 4.41
C THR A 158 15.43 7.45 5.10
N ARG A 159 16.43 6.60 5.34
CA ARG A 159 17.71 7.04 5.92
C ARG A 159 18.45 7.95 4.93
N PRO A 160 19.03 9.07 5.38
CA PRO A 160 19.84 9.93 4.52
C PRO A 160 21.10 9.18 4.07
N LYS A 161 21.39 9.26 2.77
CA LYS A 161 22.49 8.54 2.14
C LYS A 161 23.66 9.48 1.88
N CYS A 162 24.86 8.92 1.88
CA CYS A 162 26.08 9.59 1.48
C CYS A 162 26.02 9.92 -0.02
N GLY A 163 26.41 11.14 -0.40
CA GLY A 163 26.44 11.58 -1.79
C GLY A 163 27.48 10.87 -2.67
N ASP A 164 28.53 10.28 -2.09
CA ASP A 164 29.61 9.65 -2.87
C ASP A 164 29.42 8.12 -2.98
N CYS A 165 29.13 7.44 -1.88
CA CYS A 165 29.05 5.97 -1.84
C CYS A 165 27.63 5.42 -1.66
N GLY A 166 26.63 6.28 -1.45
CA GLY A 166 25.24 5.86 -1.24
C GLY A 166 24.97 5.15 0.09
N THR A 167 25.97 4.96 0.96
CA THR A 167 25.76 4.33 2.27
C THR A 167 24.95 5.22 3.20
N ALA A 168 24.15 4.62 4.08
CA ALA A 168 23.35 5.37 5.04
C ALA A 168 24.26 6.10 6.05
N LEU A 169 24.01 7.39 6.25
CA LEU A 169 24.82 8.21 7.15
C LEU A 169 24.53 7.86 8.62
N PRO A 170 25.54 7.44 9.41
CA PRO A 170 25.35 7.17 10.82
C PRO A 170 25.14 8.48 11.60
N GLY A 171 24.30 8.42 12.63
CA GLY A 171 24.05 9.54 13.55
C GLY A 171 23.01 10.56 13.09
N ILE A 172 22.43 10.42 11.89
CA ILE A 172 21.36 11.31 11.41
C ILE A 172 20.01 10.60 11.56
N SER A 173 19.02 11.30 12.11
CA SER A 173 17.66 10.77 12.28
C SER A 173 17.02 10.49 10.91
N SER A 174 16.26 9.40 10.80
CA SER A 174 15.56 9.02 9.55
C SER A 174 14.12 9.52 9.59
N LEU A 175 13.92 10.74 9.09
CA LEU A 175 12.63 11.44 9.15
C LEU A 175 12.05 11.66 7.74
N ARG A 176 10.79 12.08 7.66
CA ARG A 176 10.18 12.50 6.38
C ARG A 176 10.60 13.94 6.03
N PRO A 177 10.54 14.33 4.74
CA PRO A 177 10.93 15.69 4.31
C PRO A 177 10.24 16.82 5.10
N ARG A 178 8.95 16.68 5.40
CA ARG A 178 8.20 17.67 6.20
C ARG A 178 8.63 17.72 7.67
N GLU A 179 8.97 16.58 8.25
CA GLU A 179 9.45 16.48 9.63
C GLU A 179 10.87 17.06 9.74
N TYR A 180 11.71 16.86 8.72
CA TYR A 180 13.02 17.51 8.65
C TYR A 180 12.90 19.02 8.73
N ALA A 181 11.89 19.68 8.15
CA ALA A 181 11.76 21.13 8.26
C ALA A 181 11.64 21.62 9.72
N GLN A 182 11.02 20.81 10.59
CA GLN A 182 10.74 21.17 11.98
C GLN A 182 11.88 20.82 12.95
N VAL A 183 12.78 19.92 12.56
CA VAL A 183 13.85 19.45 13.42
C VAL A 183 15.01 20.44 13.47
N SER A 184 15.64 20.57 14.65
CA SER A 184 16.83 21.40 14.86
C SER A 184 18.00 20.96 13.96
N LYS A 185 18.93 21.90 13.71
CA LYS A 185 20.10 21.64 12.85
C LYS A 185 20.99 20.50 13.38
N THR A 186 21.12 20.37 14.70
CA THR A 186 21.97 19.36 15.35
C THR A 186 21.56 17.92 15.05
N HIS A 187 20.29 17.66 14.76
CA HIS A 187 19.82 16.32 14.36
C HIS A 187 19.93 16.06 12.85
N LYS A 188 20.21 17.10 12.04
CA LYS A 188 20.40 17.01 10.58
C LYS A 188 21.85 16.81 10.17
N THR A 189 22.77 17.18 11.07
CA THR A 189 24.21 17.22 10.80
C THR A 189 25.00 16.49 11.87
N VAL A 190 26.21 16.06 11.53
CA VAL A 190 27.17 15.46 12.47
C VAL A 190 28.37 16.41 12.58
N SER A 191 29.05 16.46 13.74
CA SER A 191 30.21 17.32 14.02
C SER A 191 31.49 16.88 13.27
N ARG A 192 31.45 16.90 11.93
CA ARG A 192 32.61 16.61 11.06
C ARG A 192 32.46 17.31 9.71
N ALA A 193 33.56 17.39 8.96
CA ALA A 193 33.52 17.92 7.59
C ALA A 193 32.48 17.19 6.74
N TYR A 194 31.61 17.95 6.06
CA TYR A 194 30.48 17.45 5.29
C TYR A 194 29.49 16.56 6.09
N GLY A 195 29.42 16.73 7.41
CA GLY A 195 28.58 15.96 8.33
C GLY A 195 27.10 16.21 8.10
N GLY A 196 26.50 15.45 7.19
CA GLY A 196 25.12 15.65 6.71
C GLY A 196 24.98 15.23 5.24
N SER A 197 26.09 15.25 4.50
CA SER A 197 26.14 14.91 3.08
C SER A 197 27.05 13.71 2.78
N ARG A 198 28.15 13.53 3.53
CA ARG A 198 29.17 12.50 3.21
C ARG A 198 29.47 11.58 4.37
N CYS A 199 29.87 10.35 4.07
CA CYS A 199 30.30 9.34 5.03
C CYS A 199 31.70 9.65 5.59
N ALA A 200 32.05 9.12 6.77
CA ALA A 200 33.36 9.41 7.38
C ALA A 200 34.52 8.88 6.51
N ASN A 201 34.37 7.69 5.93
CA ASN A 201 35.37 7.08 5.05
C ASN A 201 35.56 7.92 3.78
N CYS A 202 34.46 8.32 3.14
CA CYS A 202 34.45 9.16 1.96
C CYS A 202 35.17 10.50 2.17
N VAL A 203 35.02 11.08 3.37
CA VAL A 203 35.71 12.31 3.75
C VAL A 203 37.20 12.05 3.92
N LYS A 204 37.59 10.94 4.58
CA LYS A 204 39.00 10.53 4.67
C LYS A 204 39.61 10.32 3.29
N ASP A 205 38.92 9.61 2.40
CA ASP A 205 39.39 9.33 1.03
C ASP A 205 39.57 10.59 0.18
N ARG A 206 38.78 11.63 0.43
CA ARG A 206 38.93 12.94 -0.23
C ARG A 206 40.15 13.69 0.29
N ILE A 207 40.36 13.66 1.60
CA ILE A 207 41.51 14.28 2.24
C ILE A 207 42.79 13.59 1.76
N THR A 208 42.85 12.25 1.79
CA THR A 208 44.02 11.49 1.34
C THR A 208 44.27 11.69 -0.16
N ARG A 209 43.23 11.67 -1.00
CA ARG A 209 43.38 11.98 -2.43
C ARG A 209 43.94 13.39 -2.68
N ALA A 210 43.50 14.39 -1.91
CA ALA A 210 44.02 15.74 -2.03
C ALA A 210 45.52 15.80 -1.71
N PHE A 211 45.96 15.17 -0.62
CA PHE A 211 47.38 15.07 -0.27
C PHE A 211 48.20 14.36 -1.33
N LEU A 212 47.74 13.18 -1.79
CA LEU A 212 48.46 12.41 -2.82
C LEU A 212 48.60 13.18 -4.14
N ILE A 213 47.59 13.96 -4.52
CA ILE A 213 47.65 14.81 -5.72
C ILE A 213 48.72 15.90 -5.55
N GLU A 214 48.79 16.54 -4.38
CA GLU A 214 49.83 17.55 -4.11
C GLU A 214 51.23 16.93 -4.11
N GLU A 215 51.41 15.78 -3.47
CA GLU A 215 52.69 15.04 -3.49
C GLU A 215 53.12 14.69 -4.92
N GLN A 216 52.21 14.16 -5.74
CA GLN A 216 52.49 13.86 -7.14
C GLN A 216 52.87 15.11 -7.94
N LYS A 217 52.25 16.28 -7.66
CA LYS A 217 52.62 17.55 -8.30
C LYS A 217 54.02 18.00 -7.90
N ILE A 218 54.41 17.81 -6.63
CA ILE A 218 55.75 18.15 -6.14
C ILE A 218 56.78 17.24 -6.81
N VAL A 219 56.57 15.92 -6.79
CA VAL A 219 57.47 14.96 -7.44
C VAL A 219 57.64 15.27 -8.92
N LYS A 220 56.55 15.58 -9.65
CA LYS A 220 56.62 15.99 -11.05
C LYS A 220 57.43 17.26 -11.27
N ARG A 221 57.42 18.21 -10.35
CA ARG A 221 58.25 19.43 -10.43
C ARG A 221 59.73 19.10 -10.21
N VAL A 222 60.05 18.33 -9.18
CA VAL A 222 61.44 17.93 -8.87
C VAL A 222 62.06 17.12 -10.02
N LEU A 223 61.32 16.16 -10.59
CA LEU A 223 61.80 15.37 -11.73
C LEU A 223 62.07 16.25 -12.97
N LYS A 224 61.25 17.27 -13.22
CA LYS A 224 61.49 18.23 -14.29
C LYS A 224 62.76 19.05 -14.04
N GLU A 225 62.95 19.54 -12.82
CA GLU A 225 64.16 20.29 -12.44
C GLU A 225 65.44 19.45 -12.54
N GLN A 226 65.38 18.16 -12.16
CA GLN A 226 66.49 17.22 -12.31
C GLN A 226 66.83 16.99 -13.78
N ALA A 227 65.82 16.71 -14.63
CA ALA A 227 66.02 16.54 -16.07
C ALA A 227 66.59 17.81 -16.74
N GLU A 228 66.20 19.01 -16.28
CA GLU A 228 66.79 20.26 -16.74
C GLU A 228 68.26 20.44 -16.31
N LYS A 229 68.61 20.03 -15.09
CA LYS A 229 70.00 20.05 -14.58
C LYS A 229 70.88 19.07 -15.37
N GLU A 230 70.40 17.87 -15.64
CA GLU A 230 71.10 16.86 -16.45
C GLU A 230 71.35 17.37 -17.88
N LYS A 231 70.33 17.89 -18.56
CA LYS A 231 70.48 18.51 -19.90
C LYS A 231 71.48 19.68 -19.89
N LYS A 232 71.52 20.49 -18.83
CA LYS A 232 72.51 21.56 -18.67
C LYS A 232 73.92 21.01 -18.45
N ALA A 233 74.07 19.92 -17.69
CA ALA A 233 75.35 19.25 -17.47
C ALA A 233 75.90 18.62 -18.76
N GLU A 234 75.07 17.92 -19.54
CA GLU A 234 75.43 17.36 -20.85
C GLU A 234 75.88 18.45 -21.84
N LYS A 235 75.17 19.58 -21.91
CA LYS A 235 75.55 20.73 -22.74
C LYS A 235 76.87 21.37 -22.32
N LYS A 236 77.20 21.38 -21.02
CA LYS A 236 78.50 21.85 -20.53
C LYS A 236 79.62 20.87 -20.88
N ALA A 237 79.38 19.57 -20.74
CA ALA A 237 80.34 18.53 -21.09
C ALA A 237 80.67 18.50 -22.59
N SER A 238 79.68 18.72 -23.47
CA SER A 238 79.93 18.80 -24.92
C SER A 238 80.67 20.08 -25.33
N LYS A 239 80.47 21.20 -24.64
CA LYS A 239 81.18 22.46 -24.88
C LYS A 239 82.64 22.43 -24.40
N SER A 240 82.98 21.58 -23.42
CA SER A 240 84.35 21.42 -22.92
C SER A 240 85.20 20.45 -23.76
N LYS A 241 84.59 19.69 -24.67
CA LYS A 241 85.27 18.72 -25.57
C LYS A 241 85.57 19.29 -26.97
N LYS A 242 85.24 20.56 -27.22
CA LYS A 242 85.48 21.28 -28.47
C LYS A 242 86.38 22.47 -28.18
#